data_AF-A0A497NLK9-F1
#
_entry.id   AF-A0A497NLK9-F1
#
_cell.length_a   1.000
_cell.length_b   1.000
_cell.length_c   1.000
_cell.angle_alpha   90.00
_cell.angle_beta   90.00
_cell.angle_gamma   90.00
#
_symmetry.space_group_name_H-M   'P 1'
#
loop_
_entity.id
_entity.type
_entity.pdbx_description
1 polymer ?
#
loop_
_entity_poly.entity_id
_entity_poly.type
_entity_poly.pdbx_seq_one_letter_code
_entity_poly.pdbx_strand_id
1 'polypeptide(L)'
;MSYPIIDDSIVLDAEYSEDRWKLKNRVIYVGAGGEVLADVSEGAGDMPLVLHDPFLTDPEEAQRRAKIRLALNKEYGRSLRITIHQRDFKDLGIDLGDTCTINLPSIGLSGENMVLLGIEYDPRSLRYRLEFGGRKELLEDWLDEKIGGDVARRFGQVMTLPEETSTLTYSLEAIARIQGESRYVKYWDKPPLTLYNAQNVQLDDHGWAELISGATEGSFEAKILPPSEMFIGFMDVTWGLDKGDGSVTIKI
;
A
#
# COMPACT_ATOMS: atom_id res chain seq x y z
N MET A 1 -19.50 -0.35 -12.62
CA MET A 1 -19.47 -1.29 -11.48
C MET A 1 -20.13 -0.58 -10.32
N SER A 2 -21.05 -1.25 -9.61
CA SER A 2 -21.67 -0.68 -8.41
C SER A 2 -20.76 -1.00 -7.23
N TYR A 3 -20.37 0.00 -6.45
CA TYR A 3 -19.65 -0.23 -5.19
C TYR A 3 -20.62 -0.76 -4.12
N PRO A 4 -20.15 -1.54 -3.14
CA PRO A 4 -20.90 -1.84 -1.93
C PRO A 4 -21.36 -0.56 -1.23
N ILE A 5 -22.60 -0.53 -0.77
CA ILE A 5 -23.21 0.64 -0.15
C ILE A 5 -23.24 0.44 1.36
N ILE A 6 -22.75 1.44 2.09
CA ILE A 6 -22.85 1.50 3.55
C ILE A 6 -23.79 2.64 3.89
N ASP A 7 -24.86 2.33 4.61
CA ASP A 7 -25.88 3.30 5.02
C ASP A 7 -26.19 3.25 6.53
N ASP A 8 -27.02 4.20 6.98
CA ASP A 8 -27.37 4.37 8.39
C ASP A 8 -28.03 3.12 9.02
N SER A 9 -28.52 2.16 8.22
CA SER A 9 -29.21 0.97 8.74
C SER A 9 -28.27 -0.09 9.32
N ILE A 10 -27.01 -0.13 8.84
CA ILE A 10 -26.01 -1.12 9.29
C ILE A 10 -24.94 -0.51 10.21
N VAL A 11 -24.94 0.83 10.34
CA VAL A 11 -23.97 1.58 11.14
C VAL A 11 -24.47 1.77 12.57
N LEU A 12 -23.67 1.32 13.53
CA LEU A 12 -23.94 1.46 14.96
C LEU A 12 -23.41 2.78 15.52
N ASP A 13 -22.30 3.24 14.98
CA ASP A 13 -21.60 4.45 15.40
C ASP A 13 -20.75 4.96 14.22
N ALA A 14 -20.66 6.28 14.06
CA ALA A 14 -19.89 6.91 12.99
C ALA A 14 -19.23 8.20 13.47
N GLU A 15 -17.93 8.31 13.21
CA GLU A 15 -17.12 9.50 13.44
C GLU A 15 -16.59 9.99 12.09
N TYR A 16 -17.07 11.14 11.63
CA TYR A 16 -16.55 11.80 10.44
C TYR A 16 -15.69 12.99 10.82
N SER A 17 -14.51 13.09 10.20
CA SER A 17 -13.58 14.19 10.39
C SER A 17 -13.14 14.74 9.04
N GLU A 18 -13.15 16.07 8.94
CA GLU A 18 -12.54 16.81 7.84
C GLU A 18 -11.45 17.73 8.37
N ASP A 19 -10.19 17.45 8.00
CA ASP A 19 -9.10 18.37 8.27
C ASP A 19 -9.06 19.49 7.21
N ARG A 20 -9.76 20.58 7.55
CA ARG A 20 -9.83 21.80 6.72
C ARG A 20 -8.48 22.50 6.53
N TRP A 21 -7.46 22.21 7.34
CA TRP A 21 -6.10 22.76 7.14
C TRP A 21 -5.37 22.04 6.00
N LYS A 22 -5.61 20.74 5.90
CA LYS A 22 -5.09 19.86 4.85
C LYS A 22 -5.86 19.99 3.54
N LEU A 23 -7.12 20.40 3.58
CA LEU A 23 -7.94 20.64 2.40
C LEU A 23 -7.42 21.86 1.61
N LYS A 24 -7.06 21.64 0.35
CA LYS A 24 -6.61 22.69 -0.59
C LYS A 24 -7.50 22.70 -1.81
N ASN A 25 -8.19 23.80 -2.03
CA ASN A 25 -9.16 23.96 -3.11
C ASN A 25 -8.63 24.81 -4.28
N ARG A 26 -7.37 25.25 -4.19
CA ARG A 26 -6.66 26.00 -5.23
C ARG A 26 -5.20 25.55 -5.29
N VAL A 27 -4.66 25.39 -6.49
CA VAL A 27 -3.26 25.02 -6.72
C VAL A 27 -2.66 26.02 -7.69
N ILE A 28 -1.55 26.64 -7.27
CA ILE A 28 -0.81 27.66 -8.01
C ILE A 28 0.59 27.10 -8.30
N TYR A 29 0.98 27.03 -9.56
CA TYR A 29 2.34 26.70 -9.98
C TYR A 29 3.08 27.96 -10.40
N VAL A 30 4.24 28.16 -9.76
CA VAL A 30 5.17 29.24 -10.04
C VAL A 30 6.41 28.63 -10.69
N GLY A 31 6.65 28.97 -11.95
CA GLY A 31 7.72 28.44 -12.79
C GLY A 31 9.05 29.18 -12.68
N ALA A 32 9.91 28.97 -13.68
CA ALA A 32 11.17 29.67 -13.85
C ALA A 32 10.98 31.20 -13.84
N GLY A 33 11.88 31.92 -13.18
CA GLY A 33 11.80 33.39 -13.06
C GLY A 33 10.72 33.90 -12.11
N GLY A 34 10.00 33.02 -11.41
CA GLY A 34 8.92 33.41 -10.49
C GLY A 34 7.58 33.70 -11.18
N GLU A 35 7.43 33.30 -12.44
CA GLU A 35 6.20 33.50 -13.20
C GLU A 35 5.13 32.49 -12.77
N VAL A 36 3.88 32.93 -12.61
CA VAL A 36 2.76 32.02 -12.35
C VAL A 36 2.37 31.34 -13.66
N LEU A 37 2.65 30.05 -13.77
CA LEU A 37 2.38 29.24 -14.98
C LEU A 37 1.00 28.59 -14.96
N ALA A 38 0.46 28.31 -13.77
CA ALA A 38 -0.90 27.81 -13.63
C ALA A 38 -1.53 28.24 -12.31
N ASP A 39 -2.84 28.48 -12.34
CA ASP A 39 -3.68 28.76 -11.18
C ASP A 39 -5.03 28.08 -11.40
N VAL A 40 -5.28 27.01 -10.65
CA VAL A 40 -6.48 26.18 -10.81
C VAL A 40 -7.17 26.10 -9.47
N SER A 41 -8.47 26.41 -9.44
CA SER A 41 -9.29 26.35 -8.24
C SER A 41 -10.61 25.65 -8.50
N GLU A 42 -11.22 25.15 -7.44
CA GLU A 42 -12.54 24.54 -7.47
C GLU A 42 -13.31 24.77 -6.17
N GLY A 43 -14.60 25.04 -6.29
CA GLY A 43 -15.47 25.30 -5.14
C GLY A 43 -15.31 26.72 -4.58
N ALA A 44 -15.93 26.95 -3.42
CA ALA A 44 -15.86 28.23 -2.72
C ALA A 44 -14.70 28.25 -1.69
N GLY A 45 -14.17 29.44 -1.42
CA GLY A 45 -13.06 29.66 -0.49
C GLY A 45 -11.70 29.84 -1.20
N ASP A 46 -10.71 30.37 -0.49
CA ASP A 46 -9.35 30.56 -1.00
C ASP A 46 -8.37 29.82 -0.09
N MET A 47 -8.17 28.53 -0.38
CA MET A 47 -7.25 27.64 0.33
C MET A 47 -6.14 27.19 -0.64
N PRO A 48 -5.19 28.08 -0.97
CA PRO A 48 -4.19 27.82 -1.99
C PRO A 48 -3.08 26.89 -1.49
N LEU A 49 -2.61 26.05 -2.41
CA LEU A 49 -1.32 25.39 -2.37
C LEU A 49 -0.44 26.02 -3.44
N VAL A 50 0.64 26.70 -3.04
CA VAL A 50 1.60 27.31 -3.95
C VAL A 50 2.80 26.37 -4.10
N LEU A 51 3.12 26.03 -5.35
CA LEU A 51 4.23 25.16 -5.72
C LEU A 51 5.22 25.95 -6.58
N HIS A 52 6.47 25.99 -6.13
CA HIS A 52 7.55 26.62 -6.86
C HIS A 52 8.37 25.55 -7.59
N ASP A 53 8.42 25.63 -8.92
CA ASP A 53 9.24 24.77 -9.78
C ASP A 53 10.08 25.65 -10.71
N PRO A 54 11.33 26.01 -10.31
CA PRO A 54 12.16 26.95 -11.05
C PRO A 54 12.64 26.42 -12.42
N PHE A 55 12.37 25.14 -12.74
CA PHE A 55 12.73 24.52 -14.01
C PHE A 55 11.53 24.31 -14.93
N LEU A 56 10.32 24.45 -14.41
CA LEU A 56 9.10 24.42 -15.21
C LEU A 56 8.94 25.74 -15.95
N THR A 57 8.86 25.67 -17.27
CA THR A 57 8.67 26.82 -18.16
C THR A 57 7.42 26.69 -19.03
N ASP A 58 6.80 25.50 -19.08
CA ASP A 58 5.63 25.22 -19.93
C ASP A 58 4.32 25.40 -19.14
N PRO A 59 3.46 26.38 -19.52
CA PRO A 59 2.17 26.59 -18.89
C PRO A 59 1.17 25.43 -19.06
N GLU A 60 1.20 24.70 -20.17
CA GLU A 60 0.25 23.59 -20.39
C GLU A 60 0.55 22.42 -19.44
N GLU A 61 1.83 22.06 -19.30
CA GLU A 61 2.29 21.07 -18.34
C GLU A 61 2.02 21.52 -16.89
N ALA A 62 2.24 22.81 -16.57
CA ALA A 62 1.89 23.36 -15.26
C ALA A 62 0.39 23.22 -14.96
N GLN A 63 -0.47 23.49 -15.94
CA GLN A 63 -1.92 23.38 -15.79
C GLN A 63 -2.36 21.92 -15.62
N ARG A 64 -1.77 20.99 -16.38
CA ARG A 64 -2.01 19.55 -16.24
C ARG A 64 -1.65 19.08 -14.82
N ARG A 65 -0.47 19.46 -14.33
CA ARG A 65 0.00 19.15 -12.97
C ARG A 65 -0.88 19.77 -11.88
N ALA A 66 -1.31 21.02 -12.07
CA ALA A 66 -2.21 21.71 -11.14
C ALA A 66 -3.55 21.01 -11.01
N LYS A 67 -4.17 20.58 -12.12
CA LYS A 67 -5.44 19.84 -12.12
C LYS A 67 -5.31 18.48 -11.42
N ILE A 68 -4.23 17.74 -11.70
CA ILE A 68 -3.96 16.46 -11.04
C ILE A 68 -3.82 16.68 -9.52
N ARG A 69 -3.01 17.67 -9.10
CA ARG A 69 -2.78 17.96 -7.69
C ARG A 69 -4.05 18.43 -6.97
N LEU A 70 -4.86 19.26 -7.64
CA LEU A 70 -6.14 19.73 -7.11
C LEU A 70 -7.11 18.56 -6.89
N ALA A 71 -7.19 17.63 -7.84
CA ALA A 71 -7.99 16.41 -7.68
C ALA A 71 -7.50 15.56 -6.49
N LEU A 72 -6.17 15.44 -6.31
CA LEU A 72 -5.58 14.72 -5.17
C LEU A 72 -5.86 15.40 -3.82
N ASN A 73 -5.88 16.74 -3.77
CA ASN A 73 -6.13 17.48 -2.53
C ASN A 73 -7.60 17.41 -2.07
N LYS A 74 -8.56 17.07 -2.95
CA LYS A 74 -9.96 16.86 -2.57
C LYS A 74 -10.18 15.61 -1.71
N GLU A 75 -9.37 14.59 -1.97
CA GLU A 75 -9.44 13.31 -1.27
C GLU A 75 -8.62 13.33 0.02
N TYR A 76 -7.93 14.45 0.31
CA TYR A 76 -6.99 14.56 1.41
C TYR A 76 -7.63 15.27 2.61
N GLY A 77 -7.60 14.62 3.78
CA GLY A 77 -8.17 15.14 5.02
C GLY A 77 -9.65 14.82 5.23
N ARG A 78 -10.16 13.73 4.65
CA ARG A 78 -11.51 13.20 4.93
C ARG A 78 -11.36 11.78 5.46
N SER A 79 -11.61 11.62 6.76
CA SER A 79 -11.59 10.32 7.42
C SER A 79 -12.97 10.00 7.99
N LEU A 80 -13.41 8.77 7.84
CA LEU A 80 -14.64 8.25 8.41
C LEU A 80 -14.33 6.96 9.15
N ARG A 81 -14.62 6.93 10.44
CA ARG A 81 -14.62 5.70 11.22
C ARG A 81 -16.06 5.26 11.44
N ILE A 82 -16.37 4.01 11.17
CA ILE A 82 -17.69 3.44 11.49
C ILE A 82 -17.55 2.16 12.30
N THR A 83 -18.56 1.86 13.10
CA THR A 83 -18.70 0.58 13.79
C THR A 83 -19.93 -0.15 13.26
N ILE A 84 -19.77 -1.42 12.88
CA ILE A 84 -20.86 -2.27 12.38
C ILE A 84 -20.85 -3.66 13.05
N HIS A 85 -21.94 -4.41 12.96
CA HIS A 85 -21.95 -5.79 13.45
C HIS A 85 -21.17 -6.73 12.53
N GLN A 86 -20.62 -7.82 13.10
CA GLN A 86 -19.94 -8.88 12.33
C GLN A 86 -20.81 -9.46 11.21
N ARG A 87 -22.12 -9.57 11.41
CA ARG A 87 -23.03 -10.08 10.38
C ARG A 87 -23.03 -9.14 9.17
N ASP A 88 -23.26 -7.85 9.40
CA ASP A 88 -23.34 -6.86 8.33
C ASP A 88 -22.00 -6.72 7.60
N PHE A 89 -20.88 -6.77 8.32
CA PHE A 89 -19.54 -6.79 7.72
C PHE A 89 -19.35 -7.98 6.75
N LYS A 90 -19.77 -9.19 7.16
CA LYS A 90 -19.66 -10.38 6.32
C LYS A 90 -20.60 -10.32 5.11
N ASP A 91 -21.81 -9.77 5.30
CA ASP A 91 -22.82 -9.61 4.24
C ASP A 91 -22.37 -8.57 3.19
N LEU A 92 -21.61 -7.54 3.59
CA LEU A 92 -21.01 -6.55 2.69
C LEU A 92 -19.94 -7.16 1.76
N GLY A 93 -19.22 -8.19 2.21
CA GLY A 93 -18.19 -8.88 1.41
C GLY A 93 -17.02 -7.99 0.99
N ILE A 94 -16.72 -6.96 1.79
CA ILE A 94 -15.65 -5.97 1.53
C ILE A 94 -14.35 -6.35 2.24
N ASP A 95 -13.22 -5.95 1.65
CA ASP A 95 -11.88 -6.14 2.21
C ASP A 95 -11.05 -4.83 2.11
N LEU A 96 -9.89 -4.81 2.77
CA LEU A 96 -8.96 -3.68 2.75
C LEU A 96 -8.64 -3.25 1.31
N GLY A 97 -8.74 -1.95 1.06
CA GLY A 97 -8.52 -1.33 -0.25
C GLY A 97 -9.76 -1.23 -1.14
N ASP A 98 -10.88 -1.85 -0.76
CA ASP A 98 -12.13 -1.71 -1.49
C ASP A 98 -12.71 -0.30 -1.39
N THR A 99 -13.32 0.17 -2.48
CA THR A 99 -14.08 1.41 -2.49
C THR A 99 -15.54 1.12 -2.17
N CYS A 100 -16.07 1.82 -1.17
CA CYS A 100 -17.47 1.75 -0.76
C CYS A 100 -18.16 3.08 -1.02
N THR A 101 -19.44 3.03 -1.40
CA THR A 101 -20.29 4.22 -1.43
C THR A 101 -20.88 4.42 -0.04
N ILE A 102 -20.47 5.51 0.62
CA ILE A 102 -20.92 5.91 1.94
C ILE A 102 -22.14 6.81 1.83
N ASN A 103 -23.26 6.33 2.33
CA ASN A 103 -24.53 7.04 2.37
C ASN A 103 -25.02 7.16 3.82
N LEU A 104 -24.40 8.06 4.58
CA LEU A 104 -24.73 8.35 5.98
C LEU A 104 -25.24 9.79 6.15
N PRO A 105 -26.48 10.10 5.69
CA PRO A 105 -27.07 11.43 5.86
C PRO A 105 -27.06 11.93 7.30
N SER A 106 -27.11 11.03 8.29
CA SER A 106 -27.06 11.35 9.72
C SER A 106 -25.84 12.19 10.13
N ILE A 107 -24.72 12.03 9.43
CA ILE A 107 -23.45 12.74 9.64
C ILE A 107 -23.04 13.61 8.45
N GLY A 108 -23.97 13.86 7.52
CA GLY A 108 -23.77 14.76 6.38
C GLY A 108 -23.08 14.14 5.16
N LEU A 109 -22.95 12.80 5.09
CA LEU A 109 -22.40 12.10 3.92
C LEU A 109 -23.53 11.55 3.05
N SER A 110 -23.52 11.85 1.75
CA SER A 110 -24.64 11.50 0.85
C SER A 110 -24.14 10.91 -0.47
N GLY A 111 -23.63 9.68 -0.42
CA GLY A 111 -23.15 8.94 -1.59
C GLY A 111 -21.69 9.20 -1.93
N GLU A 112 -20.87 9.54 -0.94
CA GLU A 112 -19.44 9.78 -1.11
C GLU A 112 -18.71 8.45 -1.28
N ASN A 113 -17.78 8.36 -2.23
CA ASN A 113 -16.97 7.15 -2.41
C ASN A 113 -15.72 7.24 -1.55
N MET A 114 -15.54 6.31 -0.63
CA MET A 114 -14.39 6.25 0.27
C MET A 114 -13.74 4.86 0.22
N VAL A 115 -12.44 4.81 0.47
CA VAL A 115 -11.66 3.57 0.44
C VAL A 115 -11.53 3.03 1.86
N LEU A 116 -11.73 1.72 2.03
CA LEU A 116 -11.52 1.03 3.30
C LEU A 116 -10.02 0.88 3.58
N LEU A 117 -9.53 1.56 4.62
CA LEU A 117 -8.10 1.62 4.97
C LEU A 117 -7.75 0.78 6.19
N GLY A 118 -8.72 0.57 7.10
CA GLY A 118 -8.50 -0.14 8.36
C GLY A 118 -9.70 -1.03 8.70
N ILE A 119 -9.40 -2.23 9.22
CA ILE A 119 -10.38 -3.18 9.75
C ILE A 119 -9.88 -3.66 11.11
N GLU A 120 -10.61 -3.31 12.16
CA GLU A 120 -10.37 -3.80 13.52
C GLU A 120 -11.57 -4.65 13.96
N TYR A 121 -11.31 -5.85 14.46
CA TYR A 121 -12.34 -6.76 14.97
C TYR A 121 -12.26 -6.87 16.49
N ASP A 122 -13.35 -6.54 17.18
CA ASP A 122 -13.50 -6.80 18.62
C ASP A 122 -14.29 -8.11 18.85
N PRO A 123 -13.62 -9.21 19.23
CA PRO A 123 -14.28 -10.49 19.46
C PRO A 123 -15.18 -10.50 20.70
N ARG A 124 -15.06 -9.53 21.61
CA ARG A 124 -15.90 -9.49 22.82
C ARG A 124 -17.29 -8.94 22.52
N SER A 125 -17.38 -7.96 21.63
CA SER A 125 -18.63 -7.32 21.24
C SER A 125 -19.17 -7.81 19.88
N LEU A 126 -18.40 -8.64 19.17
CA LEU A 126 -18.71 -9.13 17.81
C LEU A 126 -18.96 -7.99 16.81
N ARG A 127 -18.13 -6.94 16.92
CA ARG A 127 -18.22 -5.72 16.10
C ARG A 127 -16.94 -5.50 15.32
N TYR A 128 -17.11 -4.88 14.16
CA TYR A 128 -16.00 -4.38 13.37
C TYR A 128 -15.98 -2.86 13.46
N ARG A 129 -14.80 -2.32 13.68
CA ARG A 129 -14.51 -0.90 13.46
C ARG A 129 -13.78 -0.80 12.12
N LEU A 130 -14.37 -0.02 11.22
CA LEU A 130 -13.85 0.20 9.89
C LEU A 130 -13.38 1.64 9.78
N GLU A 131 -12.20 1.84 9.21
CA GLU A 131 -11.64 3.15 8.94
C GLU A 131 -11.60 3.37 7.44
N PHE A 132 -12.35 4.38 7.00
CA PHE A 132 -12.41 4.84 5.63
C PHE A 132 -11.68 6.16 5.52
N GLY A 133 -10.99 6.36 4.42
CA GLY A 133 -10.44 7.65 4.06
C GLY A 133 -10.79 7.99 2.62
N GLY A 134 -10.50 9.23 2.25
CA GLY A 134 -10.26 9.51 0.83
C GLY A 134 -9.12 8.62 0.31
N ARG A 135 -9.10 8.35 -1.00
CA ARG A 135 -8.24 7.35 -1.68
C ARG A 135 -6.74 7.42 -1.36
N LYS A 136 -6.27 8.45 -0.65
CA LYS A 136 -4.86 8.79 -0.43
C LYS A 136 -4.40 8.83 1.03
N GLU A 137 -5.25 8.53 2.02
CA GLU A 137 -4.83 8.53 3.44
C GLU A 137 -3.84 7.38 3.79
N LEU A 138 -3.80 6.28 3.03
CA LEU A 138 -2.87 5.15 3.26
C LEU A 138 -1.38 5.44 2.98
N LEU A 139 -1.04 6.48 2.20
CA LEU A 139 0.34 6.69 1.76
C LEU A 139 1.13 7.53 2.75
N GLU A 140 0.54 8.58 3.32
CA GLU A 140 1.28 9.55 4.12
C GLU A 140 1.34 9.18 5.59
N ASP A 141 0.32 8.55 6.18
CA ASP A 141 0.41 8.06 7.57
C ASP A 141 1.42 6.90 7.70
N TRP A 142 1.51 6.04 6.68
CA TRP A 142 2.56 5.01 6.61
C TRP A 142 3.96 5.60 6.39
N LEU A 143 4.07 6.66 5.57
CA LEU A 143 5.33 7.38 5.37
C LEU A 143 5.72 8.15 6.64
N ASP A 144 4.80 8.79 7.34
CA ASP A 144 5.05 9.48 8.61
C ASP A 144 5.41 8.49 9.73
N GLU A 145 4.86 7.27 9.76
CA GLU A 145 5.30 6.23 10.71
C GLU A 145 6.67 5.63 10.36
N LYS A 146 7.01 5.50 9.07
CA LYS A 146 8.30 4.94 8.61
C LYS A 146 9.43 5.96 8.54
N ILE A 147 9.10 7.23 8.33
CA ILE A 147 10.04 8.36 8.13
C ILE A 147 10.03 9.31 9.34
N GLY A 148 8.99 9.25 10.19
CA GLY A 148 8.85 10.05 11.41
C GLY A 148 9.69 9.54 12.58
N GLY A 149 10.99 9.38 12.35
CA GLY A 149 11.99 9.58 13.39
C GLY A 149 12.35 11.05 13.44
N ASP A 150 11.47 11.86 14.04
CA ASP A 150 11.72 13.11 14.77
C ASP A 150 12.97 13.96 14.40
N VAL A 151 12.81 15.29 14.33
CA VAL A 151 13.93 16.26 14.52
C VAL A 151 14.92 16.53 13.36
N ALA A 152 14.57 16.36 12.08
CA ALA A 152 15.31 17.06 11.00
C ALA A 152 14.92 18.56 10.88
N ARG A 153 15.03 19.29 12.02
CA ARG A 153 15.38 20.72 12.15
C ARG A 153 14.64 21.71 11.24
N ARG A 154 13.55 22.36 11.65
CA ARG A 154 13.51 23.55 12.55
C ARG A 154 14.68 24.57 12.54
N PHE A 155 15.87 24.28 12.01
CA PHE A 155 17.00 25.22 11.91
C PHE A 155 17.96 24.82 10.77
N GLY A 156 17.89 25.57 9.67
CA GLY A 156 19.01 25.91 8.78
C GLY A 156 19.85 24.79 8.18
N GLN A 157 19.38 24.21 7.07
CA GLN A 157 20.22 23.95 5.89
C GLN A 157 19.34 23.68 4.68
N VAL A 158 19.61 24.39 3.58
CA VAL A 158 18.95 24.20 2.29
C VAL A 158 19.36 22.84 1.74
N MET A 159 18.43 21.89 1.72
CA MET A 159 18.62 20.61 1.02
C MET A 159 18.76 20.88 -0.47
N THR A 160 19.85 20.40 -1.06
CA THR A 160 20.12 20.54 -2.49
C THR A 160 19.26 19.58 -3.32
N LEU A 161 18.96 20.04 -4.54
CA LEU A 161 18.03 19.55 -5.55
C LEU A 161 18.10 18.07 -6.05
N PRO A 162 19.07 17.18 -5.73
CA PRO A 162 18.96 15.80 -6.19
C PRO A 162 17.83 14.99 -5.55
N GLU A 163 17.36 15.36 -4.36
CA GLU A 163 16.39 14.53 -3.61
C GLU A 163 14.94 14.72 -4.07
N GLU A 164 14.55 15.87 -4.63
CA GLU A 164 13.16 16.12 -5.07
C GLU A 164 12.80 15.35 -6.36
N THR A 165 13.73 15.26 -7.32
CA THR A 165 13.59 14.40 -8.50
C THR A 165 13.72 12.93 -8.15
N SER A 166 14.59 12.56 -7.21
CA SER A 166 14.65 11.18 -6.72
C SER A 166 13.35 10.76 -6.05
N THR A 167 12.74 11.61 -5.23
CA THR A 167 11.51 11.29 -4.50
C THR A 167 10.30 11.20 -5.42
N LEU A 168 10.19 12.08 -6.43
CA LEU A 168 9.13 12.00 -7.44
C LEU A 168 9.30 10.79 -8.38
N THR A 169 10.53 10.46 -8.77
CA THR A 169 10.81 9.26 -9.60
C THR A 169 10.58 7.98 -8.80
N TYR A 170 11.01 7.92 -7.54
CA TYR A 170 10.68 6.83 -6.61
C TYR A 170 9.17 6.73 -6.40
N SER A 171 8.44 7.86 -6.36
CA SER A 171 6.99 7.85 -6.16
C SER A 171 6.22 7.38 -7.40
N LEU A 172 6.69 7.68 -8.62
CA LEU A 172 6.11 7.16 -9.86
C LEU A 172 6.50 5.70 -10.11
N GLU A 173 7.74 5.30 -9.79
CA GLU A 173 8.15 3.89 -9.74
C GLU A 173 7.42 3.12 -8.64
N ALA A 174 7.09 3.76 -7.50
CA ALA A 174 6.27 3.18 -6.44
C ALA A 174 4.80 3.06 -6.87
N ILE A 175 4.24 4.04 -7.56
CA ILE A 175 2.88 3.97 -8.13
C ILE A 175 2.80 2.88 -9.22
N ALA A 176 3.83 2.75 -10.07
CA ALA A 176 3.95 1.65 -11.02
C ALA A 176 4.18 0.30 -10.32
N ARG A 177 4.89 0.28 -9.19
CA ARG A 177 5.02 -0.89 -8.30
C ARG A 177 3.74 -1.23 -7.55
N ILE A 178 2.84 -0.28 -7.27
CA ILE A 178 1.58 -0.52 -6.53
C ILE A 178 0.46 -0.99 -7.48
N GLN A 179 0.36 -0.45 -8.70
CA GLN A 179 -0.49 -1.06 -9.74
C GLN A 179 0.09 -2.36 -10.29
N GLY A 180 1.40 -2.56 -10.13
CA GLY A 180 2.13 -3.79 -10.42
C GLY A 180 2.57 -4.51 -9.15
N GLU A 181 1.85 -4.40 -8.03
CA GLU A 181 2.29 -4.99 -6.76
C GLU A 181 2.08 -6.48 -6.86
N SER A 182 3.08 -7.11 -7.44
CA SER A 182 3.27 -8.55 -7.44
C SER A 182 3.27 -8.93 -5.97
N ARG A 183 2.15 -9.46 -5.47
CA ARG A 183 2.07 -9.96 -4.10
C ARG A 183 3.15 -11.02 -3.95
N TYR A 184 4.29 -10.65 -3.36
CA TYR A 184 5.38 -11.59 -3.13
C TYR A 184 4.98 -12.52 -2.00
N VAL A 185 4.50 -13.69 -2.37
CA VAL A 185 4.21 -14.75 -1.41
C VAL A 185 5.50 -15.50 -1.14
N LYS A 186 5.95 -15.50 0.12
CA LYS A 186 7.07 -16.33 0.54
C LYS A 186 6.57 -17.74 0.78
N TYR A 187 6.92 -18.67 -0.13
CA TYR A 187 6.71 -20.09 0.10
C TYR A 187 7.85 -20.65 0.94
N TRP A 188 7.51 -21.41 1.98
CA TRP A 188 8.48 -22.08 2.84
C TRP A 188 8.23 -23.57 2.83
N ASP A 189 9.12 -24.33 2.20
CA ASP A 189 9.14 -25.78 2.33
C ASP A 189 9.80 -26.15 3.67
N LYS A 190 8.97 -26.52 4.65
CA LYS A 190 9.42 -26.85 6.01
C LYS A 190 9.57 -28.37 6.14
N PRO A 191 10.47 -28.85 7.01
CA PRO A 191 10.49 -30.27 7.36
C PRO A 191 9.12 -30.77 7.84
N PRO A 192 8.70 -31.99 7.46
CA PRO A 192 9.44 -32.93 6.61
C PRO A 192 9.42 -32.56 5.12
N LEU A 193 10.60 -32.53 4.50
CA LEU A 193 10.75 -32.19 3.08
C LEU A 193 10.11 -33.25 2.18
N THR A 194 9.55 -32.82 1.05
CA THR A 194 9.08 -33.76 0.03
C THR A 194 10.17 -33.99 -1.01
N LEU A 195 10.76 -35.19 -1.01
CA LEU A 195 11.85 -35.55 -1.92
C LEU A 195 11.29 -36.12 -3.24
N TYR A 196 11.44 -35.41 -4.35
CA TYR A 196 11.14 -35.93 -5.69
C TYR A 196 12.40 -36.46 -6.36
N ASN A 197 12.29 -37.54 -7.14
CA ASN A 197 13.41 -38.13 -7.90
C ASN A 197 14.69 -38.37 -7.06
N ALA A 198 14.51 -38.71 -5.77
CA ALA A 198 15.60 -38.84 -4.83
C ALA A 198 16.55 -39.99 -5.23
N GLN A 199 17.85 -39.73 -5.19
CA GLN A 199 18.92 -40.70 -5.38
C GLN A 199 19.89 -40.58 -4.23
N ASN A 200 20.12 -41.68 -3.51
CA ASN A 200 21.07 -41.76 -2.39
C ASN A 200 20.80 -40.77 -1.25
N VAL A 201 19.56 -40.29 -1.10
CA VAL A 201 19.13 -39.35 -0.06
C VAL A 201 17.89 -39.91 0.62
N GLN A 202 17.79 -39.74 1.94
CA GLN A 202 16.62 -40.05 2.76
C GLN A 202 16.25 -38.87 3.67
N LEU A 203 15.13 -38.97 4.38
CA LEU A 203 14.78 -38.01 5.43
C LEU A 203 15.36 -38.47 6.77
N ASP A 204 15.94 -37.54 7.53
CA ASP A 204 16.35 -37.76 8.92
C ASP A 204 15.14 -37.74 9.89
N ASP A 205 15.39 -37.97 11.18
CA ASP A 205 14.36 -37.97 12.23
C ASP A 205 13.67 -36.59 12.41
N HIS A 206 14.27 -35.51 11.89
CA HIS A 206 13.74 -34.15 11.93
C HIS A 206 13.09 -33.73 10.61
N GLY A 207 13.07 -34.60 9.60
CA GLY A 207 12.47 -34.36 8.29
C GLY A 207 13.36 -33.58 7.30
N TRP A 208 14.67 -33.50 7.52
CA TRP A 208 15.64 -32.93 6.59
C TRP A 208 16.22 -33.99 5.66
N ALA A 209 16.71 -33.56 4.49
CA ALA A 209 17.37 -34.45 3.54
C ALA A 209 18.81 -34.77 4.00
N GLU A 210 19.13 -36.05 4.13
CA GLU A 210 20.47 -36.56 4.45
C GLU A 210 20.90 -37.67 3.47
N LEU A 211 22.22 -37.85 3.29
CA LEU A 211 22.74 -38.96 2.49
C LEU A 211 22.45 -40.30 3.17
N ILE A 212 22.05 -41.30 2.38
CA ILE A 212 21.94 -42.66 2.90
C ILE A 212 23.32 -43.21 3.30
N SER A 213 23.34 -44.09 4.29
CA SER A 213 24.59 -44.72 4.74
C SER A 213 25.36 -45.37 3.59
N GLY A 214 26.60 -44.96 3.41
CA GLY A 214 27.52 -45.50 2.39
C GLY A 214 27.53 -44.73 1.06
N ALA A 215 26.65 -43.74 0.89
CA ALA A 215 26.71 -42.83 -0.25
C ALA A 215 27.64 -41.64 0.03
N THR A 216 28.46 -41.27 -0.96
CA THR A 216 29.30 -40.06 -0.91
C THR A 216 28.68 -38.88 -1.65
N GLU A 217 27.61 -39.13 -2.41
CA GLU A 217 26.86 -38.13 -3.17
C GLU A 217 25.40 -38.56 -3.31
N GLY A 218 24.51 -37.57 -3.48
CA GLY A 218 23.09 -37.78 -3.63
C GLY A 218 22.39 -36.53 -4.15
N SER A 219 21.17 -36.69 -4.64
CA SER A 219 20.39 -35.61 -5.22
C SER A 219 18.90 -35.83 -5.00
N PHE A 220 18.15 -34.75 -4.92
CA PHE A 220 16.69 -34.77 -4.98
C PHE A 220 16.21 -33.49 -5.66
N GLU A 221 14.96 -33.51 -6.09
CA GLU A 221 14.24 -32.35 -6.60
C GLU A 221 13.20 -31.91 -5.58
N ALA A 222 13.06 -30.60 -5.39
CA ALA A 222 11.93 -29.99 -4.70
C ALA A 222 11.00 -29.37 -5.74
N LYS A 223 9.73 -29.74 -5.72
CA LYS A 223 8.71 -29.16 -6.61
C LYS A 223 7.86 -28.18 -5.82
N ILE A 224 8.13 -26.90 -6.05
CA ILE A 224 7.38 -25.81 -5.45
C ILE A 224 6.62 -25.13 -6.58
N LEU A 225 5.30 -25.25 -6.57
CA LEU A 225 4.43 -24.46 -7.44
C LEU A 225 3.32 -23.87 -6.57
N PRO A 226 3.25 -22.55 -6.41
CA PRO A 226 2.17 -21.92 -5.67
C PRO A 226 0.81 -22.29 -6.28
N PRO A 227 -0.23 -22.57 -5.46
CA PRO A 227 -1.55 -23.01 -5.95
C PRO A 227 -2.38 -21.87 -6.58
N SER A 228 -1.74 -20.78 -7.02
CA SER A 228 -2.41 -19.59 -7.54
C SER A 228 -2.30 -19.53 -9.06
N GLU A 229 -3.44 -19.32 -9.73
CA GLU A 229 -3.50 -19.05 -11.17
C GLU A 229 -2.89 -17.69 -11.57
N MET A 230 -2.60 -16.83 -10.59
CA MET A 230 -1.95 -15.52 -10.79
C MET A 230 -0.43 -15.58 -10.57
N PHE A 231 0.16 -16.78 -10.42
CA PHE A 231 1.60 -16.92 -10.26
C PHE A 231 2.35 -16.60 -11.55
N ILE A 232 3.17 -15.55 -11.50
CA ILE A 232 3.94 -15.06 -12.65
C ILE A 232 5.42 -15.49 -12.64
N GLY A 233 5.97 -15.90 -11.48
CA GLY A 233 7.35 -16.37 -11.36
C GLY A 233 7.96 -16.22 -9.96
N PHE A 234 9.08 -16.90 -9.73
CA PHE A 234 9.89 -16.75 -8.52
C PHE A 234 10.82 -15.54 -8.64
N MET A 235 10.87 -14.71 -7.60
CA MET A 235 11.76 -13.55 -7.56
C MET A 235 13.02 -13.77 -6.72
N ASP A 236 12.93 -14.57 -5.67
CA ASP A 236 14.07 -14.93 -4.85
C ASP A 236 13.88 -16.36 -4.35
N VAL A 237 14.99 -17.09 -4.24
CA VAL A 237 15.03 -18.46 -3.73
C VAL A 237 16.11 -18.52 -2.66
N THR A 238 15.67 -18.67 -1.42
CA THR A 238 16.57 -18.85 -0.27
C THR A 238 16.48 -20.29 0.22
N TRP A 239 17.62 -20.85 0.64
CA TRP A 239 17.69 -22.17 1.25
C TRP A 239 18.47 -22.11 2.57
N GLY A 240 18.05 -22.93 3.52
CA GLY A 240 18.85 -23.26 4.71
C GLY A 240 19.50 -24.61 4.50
N LEU A 241 20.82 -24.70 4.69
CA LEU A 241 21.55 -25.96 4.66
C LEU A 241 22.57 -26.00 5.80
N ASP A 242 22.84 -27.20 6.29
CA ASP A 242 24.05 -27.51 7.05
C ASP A 242 24.94 -28.37 6.15
N LYS A 243 26.11 -27.85 5.79
CA LYS A 243 27.02 -28.51 4.85
C LYS A 243 27.95 -29.53 5.51
N GLY A 244 28.10 -29.50 6.84
CA GLY A 244 29.19 -30.20 7.52
C GLY A 244 30.55 -29.98 6.82
N ASP A 245 31.27 -31.08 6.57
CA ASP A 245 32.54 -31.10 5.81
C ASP A 245 32.37 -31.27 4.29
N GLY A 246 31.14 -31.35 3.80
CA GLY A 246 30.81 -31.60 2.40
C GLY A 246 30.58 -30.34 1.56
N SER A 247 30.08 -30.56 0.33
CA SER A 247 29.68 -29.49 -0.58
C SER A 247 28.26 -29.73 -1.10
N VAL A 248 27.47 -28.66 -1.19
CA VAL A 248 26.11 -28.69 -1.72
C VAL A 248 26.05 -27.82 -2.97
N THR A 249 25.47 -28.35 -4.05
CA THR A 249 25.22 -27.60 -5.28
C THR A 249 23.72 -27.54 -5.52
N ILE A 250 23.19 -26.33 -5.69
CA ILE A 250 21.77 -26.09 -5.93
C ILE A 250 21.61 -25.57 -7.35
N LYS A 251 20.68 -26.18 -8.09
CA LYS A 251 20.27 -25.78 -9.43
C LYS A 251 18.79 -25.44 -9.38
N ILE A 252 18.45 -24.23 -9.81
CA ILE A 252 17.08 -23.71 -9.88
C ILE A 252 16.69 -23.64 -11.35
#